data_AF-A0A329TDF5-F1
#
_entry.id   AF-A0A329TDF5-F1
#
_cell.length_a   1.000
_cell.length_b   1.000
_cell.length_c   1.000
_cell.angle_alpha   90.00
_cell.angle_beta   90.00
_cell.angle_gamma   90.00
#
_symmetry.space_group_name_H-M   'P 1'
#
loop_
_entity.id
_entity.type
_entity.pdbx_description
1 polymer ?
#
loop_
_entity_poly.entity_id
_entity_poly.type
_entity_poly.pdbx_seq_one_letter_code
_entity_poly.pdbx_strand_id
1 'polypeptide(L)'
;MAITHSLARNVTTNATLGWVFVGSVALIAAVSLLMAPLIGGVLALIAAGILAVPAVWRRDWRVMLPWPLGSVVVLGVTARTLGVVPEISGYVAISSVALAAVVELDSFTGVEMSRRFAVLFAVMTTIAFQSWWTVAGYYSDQLVGTSFIGSQAELQWDLVAVVAVSLGMGQLFMWYFDRIEHVGSRHRPVVPEEVS
;
A
#
# COMPACT_ATOMS: atom_id res chain seq x y z
N MET A 1 -18.27 -25.05 20.27
CA MET A 1 -17.47 -25.59 19.14
C MET A 1 -17.67 -24.85 17.79
N ALA A 2 -18.62 -23.90 17.65
CA ALA A 2 -18.87 -23.17 16.39
C ALA A 2 -17.94 -21.96 16.13
N ILE A 3 -17.39 -21.33 17.18
CA ILE A 3 -16.62 -20.08 17.07
C ILE A 3 -15.26 -20.31 16.39
N THR A 4 -14.56 -21.40 16.71
CA THR A 4 -13.27 -21.77 16.11
C THR A 4 -13.36 -22.05 14.61
N HIS A 5 -14.48 -22.59 14.14
CA HIS A 5 -14.69 -22.89 12.73
C HIS A 5 -14.92 -21.63 11.87
N SER A 6 -15.51 -20.58 12.45
CA SER A 6 -15.69 -19.27 11.79
C SER A 6 -14.38 -18.49 11.70
N LEU A 7 -13.58 -18.52 12.78
CA LEU A 7 -12.27 -17.85 12.83
C LEU A 7 -11.28 -18.48 11.85
N ALA A 8 -11.18 -19.81 11.81
CA ALA A 8 -10.30 -20.49 10.86
C ALA A 8 -10.72 -20.25 9.39
N ARG A 9 -12.02 -20.14 9.12
CA ARG A 9 -12.55 -19.82 7.78
C ARG A 9 -12.23 -18.38 7.37
N ASN A 10 -12.32 -17.43 8.30
CA ASN A 10 -11.94 -16.04 8.04
C ASN A 10 -10.43 -15.89 7.82
N VAL A 11 -9.59 -16.61 8.59
CA VAL A 11 -8.13 -16.61 8.41
C VAL A 11 -7.74 -17.20 7.04
N THR A 12 -8.34 -18.32 6.64
CA THR A 12 -8.05 -18.96 5.34
C THR A 12 -8.60 -18.17 4.15
N THR A 13 -9.75 -17.51 4.29
CA THR A 13 -10.32 -16.62 3.26
C THR A 13 -9.47 -15.36 3.09
N ASN A 14 -9.02 -14.75 4.19
CA ASN A 14 -8.13 -13.59 4.13
C ASN A 14 -6.76 -13.94 3.53
N ALA A 15 -6.25 -15.15 3.81
CA ALA A 15 -5.03 -15.65 3.22
C ALA A 15 -5.16 -15.87 1.70
N THR A 16 -6.26 -16.48 1.25
CA THR A 16 -6.49 -16.71 -0.19
C THR A 16 -6.64 -15.39 -0.94
N LEU A 17 -7.40 -14.42 -0.41
CA LEU A 17 -7.51 -13.08 -1.00
C LEU A 17 -6.16 -12.38 -1.07
N GLY A 18 -5.36 -12.45 -0.01
CA GLY A 18 -4.01 -11.89 0.01
C GLY A 18 -3.12 -12.45 -1.10
N TRP A 19 -3.10 -13.77 -1.28
CA TRP A 19 -2.35 -14.40 -2.37
C TRP A 19 -2.89 -14.07 -3.77
N VAL A 20 -4.21 -13.91 -3.91
CA VAL A 20 -4.80 -13.42 -5.16
C VAL A 20 -4.30 -12.01 -5.48
N PHE A 21 -4.20 -11.13 -4.48
CA PHE A 21 -3.66 -9.79 -4.66
C PHE A 21 -2.18 -9.81 -5.06
N VAL A 22 -1.36 -10.57 -4.34
CA VAL A 22 0.08 -10.74 -4.66
C VAL A 22 0.23 -11.29 -6.08
N GLY A 23 -0.48 -12.37 -6.43
CA GLY A 23 -0.41 -12.99 -7.74
C GLY A 23 -0.85 -12.06 -8.87
N SER A 24 -1.91 -11.28 -8.65
CA SER A 24 -2.41 -10.30 -9.63
C SER A 24 -1.37 -9.20 -9.90
N VAL A 25 -0.80 -8.63 -8.85
CA VAL A 25 0.21 -7.57 -8.98
C VAL A 25 1.52 -8.12 -9.56
N ALA A 26 1.91 -9.34 -9.19
CA ALA A 26 3.07 -10.01 -9.77
C ALA A 26 2.89 -10.31 -11.26
N LEU A 27 1.68 -10.69 -11.69
CA LEU A 27 1.36 -10.88 -13.10
C LEU A 27 1.45 -9.55 -13.86
N ILE A 28 0.90 -8.47 -13.31
CA ILE A 28 1.02 -7.12 -13.88
C ILE A 28 2.50 -6.73 -14.02
N ALA A 29 3.31 -7.01 -13.00
CA ALA A 29 4.75 -6.75 -13.03
C ALA A 29 5.43 -7.53 -14.16
N ALA A 30 5.18 -8.84 -14.26
CA ALA A 30 5.75 -9.70 -15.29
C ALA A 30 5.39 -9.23 -16.70
N VAL A 31 4.10 -8.96 -16.95
CA VAL A 31 3.64 -8.46 -18.25
C VAL A 31 4.27 -7.10 -18.58
N SER A 32 4.30 -6.18 -17.62
CA SER A 32 4.85 -4.83 -17.83
C SER A 32 6.36 -4.85 -18.09
N LEU A 33 7.10 -5.75 -17.42
CA LEU A 33 8.55 -5.90 -17.66
C LEU A 33 8.85 -6.49 -19.04
N LEU A 34 7.97 -7.35 -19.57
CA LEU A 34 8.11 -7.94 -20.91
C LEU A 34 7.71 -6.97 -22.03
N MET A 35 6.74 -6.08 -21.78
CA MET A 35 6.13 -5.21 -22.80
C MET A 35 6.79 -3.82 -22.93
N ALA A 36 7.95 -3.61 -22.29
CA ALA A 36 8.78 -2.40 -22.32
C ALA A 36 8.47 -1.18 -21.39
N PRO A 37 7.34 -1.03 -20.65
CA PRO A 37 7.25 -0.01 -19.60
C PRO A 37 7.99 -0.48 -18.33
N LEU A 38 9.32 -0.47 -18.37
CA LEU A 38 10.22 -0.94 -17.29
C LEU A 38 9.88 -0.32 -15.93
N ILE A 39 9.69 1.00 -15.87
CA ILE A 39 9.35 1.73 -14.63
C ILE A 39 7.98 1.28 -14.08
N GLY A 40 7.04 1.04 -15.00
CA GLY A 40 5.72 0.47 -14.70
C GLY A 40 5.83 -0.85 -13.96
N GLY A 41 6.55 -1.78 -14.58
CA GLY A 41 6.78 -3.12 -14.08
C GLY A 41 7.59 -3.19 -12.78
N VAL A 42 8.60 -2.33 -12.62
CA VAL A 42 9.38 -2.27 -11.37
C VAL A 42 8.52 -1.85 -10.18
N LEU A 43 7.65 -0.83 -10.33
CA LEU A 43 6.74 -0.46 -9.24
C LEU A 43 5.80 -1.61 -8.87
N ALA A 44 5.22 -2.28 -9.86
CA ALA A 44 4.35 -3.43 -9.62
C ALA A 44 5.12 -4.57 -8.93
N LEU A 45 6.37 -4.81 -9.31
CA LEU A 45 7.21 -5.82 -8.66
C LEU A 45 7.49 -5.48 -7.20
N ILE A 46 7.81 -4.21 -6.89
CA ILE A 46 7.98 -3.71 -5.53
C ILE A 46 6.70 -3.89 -4.72
N ALA A 47 5.55 -3.54 -5.31
CA ALA A 47 4.24 -3.70 -4.68
C ALA A 47 3.92 -5.16 -4.36
N ALA A 48 4.16 -6.09 -5.29
CA ALA A 48 4.00 -7.53 -5.04
C ALA A 48 4.95 -8.03 -3.94
N GLY A 49 6.19 -7.54 -3.94
CA GLY A 49 7.18 -7.84 -2.91
C GLY A 49 6.70 -7.43 -1.52
N ILE A 50 6.27 -6.17 -1.37
CA ILE A 50 5.70 -5.63 -0.12
C ILE A 50 4.53 -6.49 0.33
N LEU A 51 3.51 -6.70 -0.52
CA LEU A 51 2.35 -7.53 -0.15
C LEU A 51 2.71 -8.97 0.28
N ALA A 52 3.84 -9.51 -0.18
CA ALA A 52 4.33 -10.83 0.19
C ALA A 52 5.19 -10.84 1.48
N VAL A 53 5.72 -9.70 1.93
CA VAL A 53 6.57 -9.60 3.13
C VAL A 53 5.95 -10.26 4.36
N PRO A 54 4.66 -10.07 4.71
CA PRO A 54 4.08 -10.69 5.90
C PRO A 54 4.23 -12.22 5.90
N ALA A 55 3.95 -12.86 4.76
CA ALA A 55 4.02 -14.30 4.61
C ALA A 55 5.46 -14.82 4.57
N VAL A 56 6.36 -14.09 3.90
CA VAL A 56 7.78 -14.46 3.78
C VAL A 56 8.50 -14.32 5.13
N TRP A 57 8.27 -13.20 5.83
CA TRP A 57 8.93 -12.91 7.10
C TRP A 57 8.49 -13.84 8.22
N ARG A 58 7.17 -14.09 8.33
CA ARG A 58 6.62 -15.02 9.33
C ARG A 58 6.77 -16.49 8.95
N ARG A 59 7.17 -16.78 7.70
CA ARG A 59 7.17 -18.13 7.11
C ARG A 59 5.81 -18.83 7.27
N ASP A 60 4.74 -18.06 7.27
CA ASP A 60 3.36 -18.53 7.38
C ASP A 60 2.52 -17.87 6.29
N TRP A 61 2.08 -18.67 5.33
CA TRP A 61 1.28 -18.23 4.19
C TRP A 61 -0.08 -17.63 4.58
N ARG A 62 -0.52 -17.82 5.83
CA ARG A 62 -1.78 -17.29 6.35
C ARG A 62 -1.67 -15.88 6.88
N VAL A 63 -0.45 -15.39 7.14
CA VAL A 63 -0.22 -14.03 7.61
C VAL A 63 -0.15 -13.13 6.39
N MET A 64 -1.20 -12.34 6.19
CA MET A 64 -1.37 -11.43 5.06
C MET A 64 -1.82 -10.06 5.57
N LEU A 65 -1.54 -9.02 4.79
CA LEU A 65 -2.07 -7.68 5.04
C LEU A 65 -3.61 -7.71 5.11
N PRO A 66 -4.23 -6.78 5.86
CA PRO A 66 -5.67 -6.61 5.83
C PRO A 66 -6.14 -6.43 4.38
N TRP A 67 -7.15 -7.20 3.98
CA TRP A 67 -7.60 -7.24 2.58
C TRP A 67 -7.88 -5.89 1.92
N PRO A 68 -8.38 -4.83 2.59
CA PRO A 68 -8.64 -3.59 1.88
C PRO A 68 -7.37 -2.76 1.63
N LEU A 69 -6.35 -2.86 2.48
CA LEU A 69 -5.04 -2.29 2.16
C LEU A 69 -4.47 -2.98 0.91
N GLY A 70 -4.52 -4.32 0.87
CA GLY A 70 -4.17 -5.08 -0.33
C GLY A 70 -5.02 -4.70 -1.56
N SER A 71 -6.33 -4.50 -1.38
CA SER A 71 -7.24 -4.14 -2.48
C SER A 71 -6.91 -2.78 -3.08
N VAL A 72 -6.58 -1.78 -2.26
CA VAL A 72 -6.25 -0.44 -2.75
C VAL A 72 -4.93 -0.46 -3.52
N VAL A 73 -3.94 -1.24 -3.05
CA VAL A 73 -2.69 -1.46 -3.79
C VAL A 73 -2.96 -2.09 -5.15
N VAL A 74 -3.74 -3.18 -5.20
CA VAL A 74 -4.08 -3.86 -6.46
C VAL A 74 -4.84 -2.93 -7.40
N LEU A 75 -5.84 -2.23 -6.91
CA LEU A 75 -6.65 -1.29 -7.70
C LEU A 75 -5.80 -0.16 -8.26
N GLY A 76 -4.94 0.44 -7.44
CA GLY A 76 -4.04 1.50 -7.85
C GLY A 76 -3.07 1.05 -8.96
N VAL A 77 -2.37 -0.06 -8.72
CA VAL A 77 -1.42 -0.62 -9.69
C VAL A 77 -2.14 -1.00 -11.00
N THR A 78 -3.31 -1.62 -10.90
CA THR A 78 -4.10 -2.03 -12.07
C THR A 78 -4.60 -0.82 -12.86
N ALA A 79 -5.19 0.17 -12.18
CA ALA A 79 -5.67 1.39 -12.82
C ALA A 79 -4.54 2.12 -13.56
N ARG A 80 -3.35 2.17 -12.94
CA ARG A 80 -2.15 2.75 -13.56
C ARG A 80 -1.74 1.98 -14.81
N THR A 81 -1.64 0.65 -14.72
CA THR A 81 -1.25 -0.20 -15.85
C THR A 81 -2.23 -0.11 -17.02
N LEU A 82 -3.53 0.03 -16.74
CA LEU A 82 -4.56 0.20 -17.76
C LEU A 82 -4.65 1.64 -18.30
N GLY A 83 -3.87 2.58 -17.75
CA GLY A 83 -3.91 3.99 -18.16
C GLY A 83 -5.19 4.73 -17.75
N VAL A 84 -5.88 4.27 -16.71
CA VAL A 84 -7.07 4.95 -16.18
C VAL A 84 -6.60 6.19 -15.41
N VAL A 85 -6.76 7.37 -16.00
CA VAL A 85 -6.29 8.65 -15.44
C VAL A 85 -4.82 8.52 -14.98
N PRO A 86 -3.87 8.36 -15.93
CA PRO A 86 -2.54 7.78 -15.68
C PRO A 86 -1.75 8.44 -14.54
N GLU A 87 -1.80 9.76 -14.42
CA GLU A 87 -1.14 10.52 -13.36
C GLU A 87 -1.71 10.15 -11.99
N ILE A 88 -3.03 10.28 -11.83
CA ILE A 88 -3.74 10.04 -10.57
C ILE A 88 -3.64 8.59 -10.13
N SER A 89 -3.83 7.63 -11.06
CA SER A 89 -3.67 6.21 -10.74
C SER A 89 -2.24 5.86 -10.38
N GLY A 90 -1.25 6.53 -10.99
CA GLY A 90 0.15 6.48 -10.58
C GLY A 90 0.35 6.90 -9.12
N TYR A 91 -0.17 8.05 -8.73
CA TYR A 91 -0.06 8.53 -7.35
C TYR A 91 -0.80 7.62 -6.37
N VAL A 92 -2.00 7.15 -6.72
CA VAL A 92 -2.74 6.18 -5.91
C VAL A 92 -1.94 4.90 -5.69
N ALA A 93 -1.31 4.36 -6.74
CA ALA A 93 -0.47 3.18 -6.64
C ALA A 93 0.73 3.43 -5.70
N ILE A 94 1.46 4.53 -5.88
CA ILE A 94 2.62 4.85 -5.04
C ILE A 94 2.20 5.09 -3.58
N SER A 95 1.14 5.88 -3.34
CA SER A 95 0.66 6.18 -1.98
C SER A 95 0.20 4.93 -1.24
N SER A 96 -0.51 4.03 -1.92
CA SER A 96 -1.01 2.79 -1.31
C SER A 96 0.12 1.81 -0.99
N VAL A 97 1.12 1.70 -1.88
CA VAL A 97 2.32 0.90 -1.66
C VAL A 97 3.16 1.45 -0.51
N ALA A 98 3.35 2.77 -0.45
CA ALA A 98 4.07 3.41 0.65
C ALA A 98 3.37 3.16 1.99
N LEU A 99 2.04 3.25 2.04
CA LEU A 99 1.30 2.95 3.26
C LEU A 99 1.41 1.48 3.65
N ALA A 100 1.34 0.55 2.69
CA ALA A 100 1.55 -0.87 2.95
C ALA A 100 2.93 -1.13 3.57
N ALA A 101 3.98 -0.55 3.01
CA ALA A 101 5.33 -0.65 3.54
C ALA A 101 5.45 -0.09 4.96
N VAL A 102 4.82 1.04 5.27
CA VAL A 102 4.83 1.63 6.62
C VAL A 102 4.08 0.75 7.63
N VAL A 103 2.93 0.21 7.25
CA VAL A 103 2.16 -0.70 8.12
C VAL A 103 2.97 -1.97 8.42
N GLU A 104 3.69 -2.48 7.43
CA GLU A 104 4.58 -3.62 7.63
C GLU A 104 5.79 -3.27 8.49
N LEU A 105 6.36 -2.07 8.33
CA LEU A 105 7.44 -1.58 9.18
C LEU A 105 7.01 -1.59 10.65
N ASP A 106 5.84 -0.99 10.97
CA ASP A 106 5.27 -1.00 12.33
C ASP A 106 4.94 -2.42 12.83
N SER A 107 4.53 -3.32 11.94
CA SER A 107 4.10 -4.69 12.32
C SER A 107 5.25 -5.70 12.49
N PHE A 108 6.36 -5.51 11.77
CA PHE A 108 7.46 -6.50 11.67
C PHE A 108 8.79 -6.00 12.22
N THR A 109 8.89 -4.73 12.59
CA THR A 109 10.06 -4.17 13.28
C THR A 109 9.71 -3.77 14.71
N GLY A 110 10.71 -3.39 15.51
CA GLY A 110 10.49 -2.87 16.86
C GLY A 110 10.06 -1.40 16.90
N VAL A 111 9.69 -0.81 15.75
CA VAL A 111 9.27 0.59 15.67
C VAL A 111 7.79 0.69 16.03
N GLU A 112 7.48 1.32 17.16
CA GLU A 112 6.10 1.56 17.58
C GLU A 112 5.60 2.89 16.99
N MET A 113 4.59 2.84 16.11
CA MET A 113 3.97 4.02 15.52
C MET A 113 2.51 4.17 15.96
N SER A 114 2.11 5.38 16.34
CA SER A 114 0.68 5.68 16.42
C SER A 114 0.06 5.63 15.01
N ARG A 115 -1.23 5.26 14.89
CA ARG A 115 -1.94 5.22 13.61
C ARG A 115 -1.78 6.50 12.79
N ARG A 116 -1.93 7.66 13.44
CA ARG A 116 -1.78 8.97 12.80
C ARG A 116 -0.36 9.18 12.29
N PHE A 117 0.64 8.79 13.08
CA PHE A 117 2.03 8.89 12.68
C PHE A 117 2.36 7.97 11.50
N ALA A 118 1.89 6.72 11.51
CA ALA A 118 2.07 5.80 10.38
C ALA A 118 1.48 6.37 9.07
N VAL A 119 0.27 6.91 9.12
CA VAL A 119 -0.36 7.54 7.96
C VAL A 119 0.41 8.77 7.49
N LEU A 120 0.79 9.67 8.41
CA LEU A 120 1.59 10.86 8.08
C LEU A 120 2.96 10.47 7.49
N PHE A 121 3.60 9.46 8.05
CA PHE A 121 4.88 8.95 7.58
C PHE A 121 4.77 8.35 6.17
N ALA A 122 3.69 7.64 5.86
CA ALA A 122 3.42 7.14 4.51
C ALA A 122 3.19 8.28 3.50
N VAL A 123 2.41 9.30 3.89
CA VAL A 123 2.18 10.50 3.06
C VAL A 123 3.50 11.22 2.79
N MET A 124 4.31 11.45 3.82
CA MET A 124 5.61 12.09 3.69
C MET A 124 6.56 11.26 2.83
N THR A 125 6.61 9.94 3.03
CA THR A 125 7.40 9.01 2.21
C THR A 125 7.00 9.10 0.74
N THR A 126 5.71 9.21 0.44
CA THR A 126 5.21 9.31 -0.93
C THR A 126 5.61 10.63 -1.59
N ILE A 127 5.44 11.75 -0.89
CA ILE A 127 5.82 13.08 -1.39
C ILE A 127 7.34 13.17 -1.56
N ALA A 128 8.10 12.61 -0.63
CA ALA A 128 9.55 12.54 -0.72
C ALA A 128 9.99 11.70 -1.92
N PHE A 129 9.35 10.55 -2.15
CA PHE A 129 9.61 9.71 -3.31
C PHE A 129 9.31 10.45 -4.62
N GLN A 130 8.17 11.15 -4.72
CA GLN A 130 7.85 11.95 -5.92
C GLN A 130 8.84 13.09 -6.14
N SER A 131 9.27 13.76 -5.07
CA SER A 131 10.26 14.83 -5.14
C SER A 131 11.61 14.30 -5.62
N TRP A 132 12.03 13.16 -5.08
CA TRP A 132 13.24 12.47 -5.51
C TRP A 132 13.14 12.00 -6.98
N TRP A 133 11.99 11.43 -7.37
CA TRP A 133 11.71 11.04 -8.75
C TRP A 133 11.80 12.22 -9.72
N THR A 134 11.28 13.38 -9.31
CA THR A 134 11.36 14.62 -10.10
C THR A 134 12.81 15.04 -10.34
N VAL A 135 13.66 14.98 -9.31
CA VAL A 135 15.10 15.27 -9.46
C VAL A 135 15.78 14.25 -10.37
N ALA A 136 15.47 12.96 -10.20
CA ALA A 136 16.01 11.90 -11.04
C ALA A 136 15.59 12.06 -12.52
N GLY A 137 14.32 12.40 -12.77
CA GLY A 137 13.79 12.70 -14.09
C GLY A 137 14.51 13.88 -14.73
N TYR A 138 14.71 14.97 -13.98
CA TYR A 138 15.44 16.14 -14.46
C TYR A 138 16.88 15.79 -14.91
N TYR A 139 17.63 15.07 -14.07
CA TYR A 139 18.98 14.67 -14.45
C TYR A 139 19.00 13.64 -15.59
N SER A 140 18.01 12.75 -15.65
CA SER A 140 17.87 11.80 -16.76
C SER A 140 17.63 12.52 -18.09
N ASP A 141 16.77 13.53 -18.09
CA ASP A 141 16.47 14.31 -19.30
C ASP A 141 17.73 15.05 -19.80
N GLN A 142 18.57 15.54 -18.88
CA GLN A 142 19.81 16.23 -19.22
C GLN A 142 20.97 15.31 -19.62
N LEU A 143 21.13 14.17 -18.95
CA LEU A 143 22.31 13.31 -19.10
C LEU A 143 22.10 12.16 -20.09
N VAL A 144 20.87 11.65 -20.17
CA VAL A 144 20.51 10.46 -20.98
C VAL A 144 19.67 10.86 -22.20
N GLY A 145 19.11 12.07 -22.20
CA GLY A 145 18.24 12.56 -23.28
C GLY A 145 16.82 11.98 -23.22
N THR A 146 16.35 11.62 -22.03
CA THR A 146 14.95 11.25 -21.81
C THR A 146 14.03 12.47 -21.88
N SER A 147 12.71 12.23 -21.87
CA SER A 147 11.69 13.28 -21.86
C SER A 147 10.67 13.01 -20.77
N PHE A 148 11.13 12.86 -19.52
CA PHE A 148 10.26 12.61 -18.37
C PHE A 148 9.55 13.87 -17.87
N ILE A 149 10.18 15.04 -18.01
CA ILE A 149 9.60 16.32 -17.59
C ILE A 149 9.18 17.09 -18.85
N GLY A 150 7.88 17.23 -19.06
CA GLY A 150 7.33 17.98 -20.19
C GLY A 150 7.46 19.50 -20.00
N SER A 151 6.93 20.03 -18.90
CA SER A 151 7.01 21.46 -18.59
C SER A 151 7.10 21.76 -17.09
N GLN A 152 7.56 22.97 -16.75
CA GLN A 152 7.58 23.44 -15.35
C GLN A 152 6.18 23.44 -14.73
N ALA A 153 5.15 23.86 -15.48
CA ALA A 153 3.79 23.93 -14.97
C ALA A 153 3.20 22.54 -14.70
N GLU A 154 3.43 21.59 -15.61
CA GLU A 154 3.02 20.18 -15.45
C GLU A 154 3.67 19.56 -14.21
N LEU A 155 4.98 19.73 -14.04
CA LEU A 155 5.71 19.25 -12.86
C LEU A 155 5.17 19.87 -11.56
N GLN A 156 4.83 21.16 -11.56
CA GLN A 156 4.23 21.81 -10.39
C GLN A 156 2.85 21.21 -10.05
N TRP A 157 2.03 20.93 -11.07
CA TRP A 157 0.75 20.28 -10.88
C TRP A 157 0.88 18.84 -10.42
N ASP A 158 1.88 18.10 -10.90
CA ASP A 158 2.21 16.75 -10.42
C ASP A 158 2.51 16.72 -8.92
N LEU A 159 3.28 17.70 -8.44
CA LEU A 159 3.59 17.83 -7.00
C LEU A 159 2.35 18.19 -6.18
N VAL A 160 1.46 19.03 -6.71
CA VAL A 160 0.18 19.33 -6.05
C VAL A 160 -0.72 18.09 -6.03
N ALA A 161 -0.80 17.38 -7.15
CA ALA A 161 -1.62 16.19 -7.31
C ALA A 161 -1.16 15.05 -6.39
N VAL A 162 0.14 14.78 -6.30
CA VAL A 162 0.66 13.73 -5.39
C VAL A 162 0.37 14.05 -3.93
N VAL A 163 0.46 15.32 -3.52
CA VAL A 163 0.14 15.75 -2.16
C VAL A 163 -1.35 15.55 -1.89
N ALA A 164 -2.21 16.01 -2.80
CA ALA A 164 -3.65 15.88 -2.67
C ALA A 164 -4.09 14.41 -2.62
N VAL A 165 -3.58 13.57 -3.52
CA VAL A 165 -3.86 12.13 -3.57
C VAL A 165 -3.34 11.43 -2.32
N SER A 166 -2.11 11.72 -1.89
CA SER A 166 -1.53 11.09 -0.70
C SER A 166 -2.32 11.43 0.56
N LEU A 167 -2.70 12.69 0.74
CA LEU A 167 -3.55 13.12 1.85
C LEU A 167 -4.92 12.46 1.78
N GLY A 168 -5.56 12.43 0.60
CA GLY A 168 -6.84 11.75 0.40
C GLY A 168 -6.78 10.26 0.73
N MET A 169 -5.69 9.59 0.34
CA MET A 169 -5.42 8.20 0.66
C MET A 169 -5.25 8.01 2.17
N GLY A 170 -4.44 8.86 2.81
CA GLY A 170 -4.24 8.81 4.26
C GLY A 170 -5.55 8.98 5.04
N GLN A 171 -6.41 9.90 4.61
CA GLN A 171 -7.74 10.09 5.19
C GLN A 171 -8.65 8.87 4.98
N LEU A 172 -8.67 8.31 3.77
CA LEU A 172 -9.42 7.09 3.45
C LEU A 172 -9.02 5.94 4.39
N PHE A 173 -7.71 5.79 4.63
CA PHE A 173 -7.21 4.75 5.51
C PHE A 173 -7.50 5.01 6.99
N MET A 174 -7.37 6.24 7.47
CA MET A 174 -7.78 6.59 8.84
C MET A 174 -9.27 6.29 9.05
N TRP A 175 -10.12 6.73 8.13
CA TRP A 175 -11.56 6.45 8.17
C TRP A 175 -11.87 4.95 8.16
N TYR A 176 -11.17 4.18 7.32
CA TYR A 176 -11.33 2.74 7.26
C TYR A 176 -10.98 2.06 8.59
N PHE A 177 -9.84 2.40 9.19
CA PHE A 177 -9.43 1.76 10.44
C PHE A 177 -10.38 2.09 11.60
N ASP A 178 -10.86 3.33 11.67
CA ASP A 178 -11.81 3.76 12.70
C ASP A 178 -13.14 2.99 12.63
N ARG A 179 -13.55 2.60 11.41
CA ARG A 179 -14.78 1.81 11.18
C ARG A 179 -14.66 0.34 11.60
N ILE A 180 -13.48 -0.27 11.55
CA ILE A 180 -13.32 -1.71 11.83
C ILE A 180 -12.99 -2.01 13.29
N GLU A 181 -12.24 -1.15 13.98
CA GLU A 181 -12.03 -1.31 15.42
C GLU A 181 -13.33 -1.24 16.23
N HIS A 182 -14.33 -0.50 15.75
CA HIS A 182 -15.66 -0.44 16.37
C HIS A 182 -16.46 -1.75 16.27
N VAL A 183 -16.14 -2.63 15.32
CA VAL A 183 -16.84 -3.92 15.13
C VAL A 183 -16.18 -5.05 15.94
N GLY A 184 -15.02 -4.79 16.53
CA GLY A 184 -14.21 -5.78 17.26
C GLY A 184 -13.80 -5.38 18.69
N SER A 185 -14.47 -4.40 19.31
CA SER A 185 -14.22 -4.07 20.71
C SER A 185 -14.62 -5.25 21.61
N ARG A 186 -13.60 -6.02 22.01
CA ARG A 186 -13.68 -7.11 22.97
C ARG A 186 -14.49 -6.63 24.19
N HIS A 187 -15.60 -7.32 24.47
CA HIS A 187 -16.09 -7.45 25.83
C HIS A 187 -14.92 -7.93 26.69
N ARG A 188 -14.31 -7.02 27.47
CA ARG A 188 -13.50 -7.43 28.62
C ARG A 188 -14.47 -8.15 29.55
N PRO A 189 -14.26 -9.43 29.90
CA PRO A 189 -14.99 -10.03 31.01
C PRO A 189 -14.66 -9.18 32.24
N VAL A 190 -15.68 -8.59 32.84
CA VAL A 190 -15.57 -8.02 34.18
C VAL A 190 -15.24 -9.20 35.08
N VAL A 191 -14.01 -9.29 35.57
CA VAL A 191 -13.63 -10.25 36.60
C VAL A 191 -14.39 -9.80 37.85
N PRO A 192 -15.32 -10.60 38.41
CA PRO A 192 -15.91 -10.29 39.69
C PRO A 192 -14.75 -10.26 40.69
N GLU A 193 -14.56 -9.13 41.37
CA GLU A 193 -13.69 -9.09 42.54
C GLU A 193 -14.19 -10.15 43.50
N GLU A 194 -13.41 -11.21 43.70
CA GLU A 194 -13.64 -12.16 44.78
C GLU A 194 -13.54 -11.36 46.08
N VAL A 195 -14.71 -11.13 46.67
CA VAL A 195 -14.86 -10.54 47.98
C VAL A 195 -14.23 -11.51 48.97
N SER A 196 -13.20 -11.02 49.66
CA SER A 196 -12.42 -11.66 50.73
C SER A 196 -13.28 -12.29 51.82
#